data_AF-A0A0N0GLV4-F1
#
_entry.id   AF-A0A0N0GLV4-F1
#
_cell.length_a   1.000
_cell.length_b   1.000
_cell.length_c   1.000
_cell.angle_alpha   90.00
_cell.angle_beta   90.00
_cell.angle_gamma   90.00
#
_symmetry.space_group_name_H-M   'P 1'
#
loop_
_entity.id
_entity.type
_entity.pdbx_description
1 polymer ?
#
loop_
_entity_poly.entity_id
_entity_poly.type
_entity_poly.pdbx_seq_one_letter_code
_entity_poly.pdbx_strand_id
1 'polypeptide(L)'
;MLPSPEPAADASPPTPPPSLMRSLSDPGLLLFRRARAEDAPWLAPLVYASAWEEFQFLLGVKQADCEAFLQTALASRIGHFSWRHHHVAVMGDIPVSVIGVYDGRKGRFDALPLFYQLVRHFGWRHTSGILLRALAMQHAMPAPTRYQTLLAHCATHPEVRGLGLFSALLAQLQQEQRVPARRDQAVILDVLNSNVRAQALYRRLGFAITRERPDEGVPLQLAVKRMQLKAAPRSKA
;
A
#
# COMPACT_ATOMS: atom_id res chain seq x y z
N MET A 1 12.78 -31.32 -8.26
CA MET A 1 12.82 -30.05 -9.00
C MET A 1 11.45 -29.84 -9.63
N LEU A 2 10.55 -29.19 -8.92
CA LEU A 2 9.26 -28.77 -9.48
C LEU A 2 9.48 -27.39 -10.12
N PRO A 3 8.95 -27.14 -11.33
CA PRO A 3 9.10 -25.85 -11.99
C PRO A 3 8.43 -24.76 -11.12
N SER A 4 9.15 -23.66 -10.90
CA SER A 4 8.59 -22.45 -10.31
C SER A 4 7.35 -22.03 -11.10
N PRO A 5 6.19 -21.78 -10.46
CA PRO A 5 5.07 -21.19 -11.18
C PRO A 5 5.49 -19.80 -11.67
N GLU A 6 5.34 -19.58 -12.98
CA GLU A 6 5.39 -18.28 -13.63
C GLU A 6 4.60 -17.25 -12.80
N PRO A 7 5.12 -16.03 -12.57
CA PRO A 7 4.32 -14.98 -11.95
C PRO A 7 3.10 -14.75 -12.85
N ALA A 8 1.90 -14.93 -12.28
CA ALA A 8 0.64 -14.78 -12.98
C ALA A 8 0.61 -13.45 -13.73
N ALA A 9 0.81 -13.53 -15.05
CA ALA A 9 0.72 -12.44 -15.99
C ALA A 9 -0.73 -12.01 -16.25
N ASP A 10 -1.69 -12.43 -15.41
CA ASP A 10 -3.12 -12.35 -15.71
C ASP A 10 -3.97 -11.64 -14.64
N ALA A 11 -3.33 -11.00 -13.65
CA ALA A 11 -4.00 -9.95 -12.88
C ALA A 11 -3.92 -8.63 -13.68
N SER A 12 -4.52 -8.62 -14.87
CA SER A 12 -4.78 -7.36 -15.57
C SER A 12 -5.74 -6.55 -14.69
N PRO A 13 -5.38 -5.34 -14.25
CA PRO A 13 -6.36 -4.44 -13.62
C PRO A 13 -7.55 -4.27 -14.57
N PRO A 14 -8.75 -3.93 -14.05
CA PRO A 14 -9.91 -3.69 -14.89
C PRO A 14 -9.53 -2.77 -16.04
N THR A 15 -9.86 -3.19 -17.27
CA THR A 15 -9.58 -2.41 -18.47
C THR A 15 -10.13 -1.01 -18.22
N PRO A 16 -9.27 0.00 -18.25
CA PRO A 16 -9.74 1.32 -17.89
C PRO A 16 -10.79 1.73 -18.94
N PRO A 17 -11.83 2.49 -18.55
CA PRO A 17 -12.84 2.92 -19.49
C PRO A 17 -12.16 3.63 -20.66
N PRO A 18 -12.70 3.57 -21.89
CA PRO A 18 -12.07 4.16 -23.07
C PRO A 18 -11.72 5.66 -22.95
N SER A 19 -12.23 6.35 -21.92
CA SER A 19 -11.80 7.67 -21.47
C SER A 19 -10.37 7.75 -20.93
N LEU A 20 -9.83 6.69 -20.31
CA LEU A 20 -8.45 6.67 -19.80
C LEU A 20 -7.42 6.63 -20.93
N MET A 21 -7.68 5.86 -22.01
CA MET A 21 -6.79 5.84 -23.18
C MET A 21 -6.75 7.18 -23.92
N ARG A 22 -7.86 7.94 -23.94
CA ARG A 22 -7.86 9.33 -24.44
C ARG A 22 -7.13 10.28 -23.49
N SER A 23 -7.26 10.10 -22.18
CA SER A 23 -6.58 10.94 -21.17
C SER A 23 -5.07 10.69 -21.06
N LEU A 24 -4.57 9.53 -21.49
CA LEU A 24 -3.13 9.25 -21.56
C LEU A 24 -2.40 10.07 -22.63
N SER A 25 -3.14 10.70 -23.54
CA SER A 25 -2.59 11.54 -24.62
C SER A 25 -2.39 13.00 -24.20
N ASP A 26 -2.87 13.39 -23.02
CA ASP A 26 -2.80 14.76 -22.51
C ASP A 26 -2.27 14.79 -21.06
N PRO A 27 -0.94 14.88 -20.85
CA PRO A 27 -0.32 14.94 -19.52
C PRO A 27 -0.71 16.19 -18.71
N GLY A 28 -1.57 17.07 -19.24
CA GLY A 28 -1.97 18.35 -18.65
C GLY A 28 -2.91 18.31 -17.43
N LEU A 29 -3.39 17.14 -16.98
CA LEU A 29 -4.32 17.03 -15.84
C LEU A 29 -3.86 16.04 -14.76
N LEU A 30 -2.55 15.90 -14.53
CA LEU A 30 -2.03 15.17 -13.38
C LEU A 30 -2.23 15.98 -12.09
N LEU A 31 -3.14 15.54 -11.23
CA LEU A 31 -3.43 16.14 -9.94
C LEU A 31 -3.06 15.19 -8.80
N PHE A 32 -2.37 15.71 -7.79
CA PHE A 32 -2.13 14.99 -6.54
C PHE A 32 -3.06 15.50 -5.46
N ARG A 33 -3.79 14.59 -4.81
CA ARG A 33 -4.73 14.94 -3.74
C ARG A 33 -4.87 13.82 -2.72
N ARG A 34 -5.51 14.13 -1.60
CA ARG A 34 -6.02 13.07 -0.72
C ARG A 34 -7.07 12.25 -1.46
N ALA A 35 -7.11 10.95 -1.17
CA ALA A 35 -8.18 10.09 -1.65
C ALA A 35 -9.55 10.53 -1.08
N ARG A 36 -10.61 10.14 -1.77
CA ARG A 36 -12.02 10.33 -1.42
C ARG A 36 -12.69 8.95 -1.39
N ALA A 37 -13.85 8.86 -0.74
CA ALA A 37 -14.60 7.60 -0.70
C ALA A 37 -14.96 7.08 -2.12
N GLU A 38 -15.21 8.00 -3.05
CA GLU A 38 -15.51 7.74 -4.47
C GLU A 38 -14.34 7.10 -5.24
N ASP A 39 -13.11 7.23 -4.74
CA ASP A 39 -11.94 6.61 -5.39
C ASP A 39 -11.88 5.10 -5.14
N ALA A 40 -12.66 4.58 -4.18
CA ALA A 40 -12.56 3.19 -3.73
C ALA A 40 -12.69 2.13 -4.84
N PRO A 41 -13.58 2.26 -5.86
CA PRO A 41 -13.64 1.30 -6.96
C PRO A 41 -12.37 1.24 -7.80
N TRP A 42 -11.65 2.36 -7.92
CA TRP A 42 -10.36 2.43 -8.63
C TRP A 42 -9.19 1.96 -7.77
N LEU A 43 -9.25 2.27 -6.48
CA LEU A 43 -8.18 1.94 -5.54
C LEU A 43 -8.19 0.48 -5.12
N ALA A 44 -9.36 -0.16 -4.97
CA ALA A 44 -9.45 -1.55 -4.54
C ALA A 44 -8.61 -2.53 -5.38
N PRO A 45 -8.75 -2.58 -6.72
CA PRO A 45 -7.93 -3.46 -7.55
C PRO A 45 -6.44 -3.06 -7.56
N LEU A 46 -6.12 -1.76 -7.49
CA LEU A 46 -4.74 -1.28 -7.42
C LEU A 46 -4.04 -1.69 -6.11
N VAL A 47 -4.72 -1.51 -4.98
CA VAL A 47 -4.24 -1.89 -3.65
C VAL A 47 -4.10 -3.40 -3.57
N TYR A 48 -5.09 -4.15 -4.05
CA TYR A 48 -5.03 -5.60 -4.10
C TYR A 48 -3.83 -6.11 -4.89
N ALA A 49 -3.62 -5.61 -6.11
CA ALA A 49 -2.49 -5.98 -6.97
C ALA A 49 -1.12 -5.61 -6.36
N SER A 50 -1.06 -4.64 -5.46
CA SER A 50 0.20 -4.24 -4.80
C SER A 50 0.66 -5.19 -3.70
N ALA A 51 -0.27 -5.98 -3.14
CA ALA A 51 -0.03 -6.86 -2.00
C ALA A 51 -0.83 -8.17 -2.16
N TRP A 52 -0.84 -8.73 -3.38
CA TRP A 52 -1.63 -9.91 -3.72
C TRP A 52 -1.29 -11.09 -2.81
N GLU A 53 -0.01 -11.36 -2.60
CA GLU A 53 0.47 -12.49 -1.78
C GLU A 53 -0.01 -12.33 -0.32
N GLU A 54 0.11 -11.12 0.23
CA GLU A 54 -0.37 -10.80 1.58
C GLU A 54 -1.88 -10.94 1.71
N PHE A 55 -2.66 -10.41 0.77
CA PHE A 55 -4.13 -10.50 0.82
C PHE A 55 -4.62 -11.93 0.65
N GLN A 56 -4.00 -12.70 -0.25
CA GLN A 56 -4.34 -14.11 -0.44
C GLN A 56 -4.06 -14.92 0.81
N PHE A 57 -2.91 -14.71 1.45
CA PHE A 57 -2.60 -15.38 2.70
C PHE A 57 -3.55 -14.95 3.83
N LEU A 58 -3.77 -13.65 4.01
CA LEU A 58 -4.58 -13.13 5.11
C LEU A 58 -6.05 -13.53 4.96
N LEU A 59 -6.65 -13.26 3.81
CA LEU A 59 -8.08 -13.44 3.60
C LEU A 59 -8.42 -14.86 3.15
N GLY A 60 -7.60 -15.49 2.29
CA GLY A 60 -7.88 -16.82 1.76
C GLY A 60 -9.20 -16.88 0.98
N VAL A 61 -9.51 -15.82 0.22
CA VAL A 61 -10.74 -15.66 -0.57
C VAL A 61 -10.42 -15.39 -2.03
N LYS A 62 -11.42 -15.49 -2.90
CA LYS A 62 -11.25 -15.15 -4.32
C LYS A 62 -10.93 -13.66 -4.47
N GLN A 63 -10.22 -13.31 -5.53
CA GLN A 63 -9.87 -11.93 -5.85
C GLN A 63 -11.08 -10.99 -5.79
N ALA A 64 -12.18 -11.35 -6.45
CA ALA A 64 -13.38 -10.52 -6.48
C ALA A 64 -13.94 -10.21 -5.08
N ASP A 65 -13.91 -11.19 -4.17
CA ASP A 65 -14.39 -11.00 -2.79
C ASP A 65 -13.43 -10.10 -1.99
N CYS A 66 -12.12 -10.24 -2.22
CA CYS A 66 -11.12 -9.35 -1.62
C CYS A 66 -11.27 -7.92 -2.12
N GLU A 67 -11.41 -7.72 -3.43
CA GLU A 67 -11.62 -6.39 -4.02
C GLU A 67 -12.92 -5.76 -3.55
N ALA A 68 -14.01 -6.53 -3.42
CA ALA A 68 -15.28 -6.05 -2.86
C ALA A 68 -15.14 -5.60 -1.39
N PHE A 69 -14.40 -6.37 -0.59
CA PHE A 69 -14.06 -5.98 0.78
C PHE A 69 -13.22 -4.69 0.78
N LEU A 70 -12.15 -4.63 -0.01
CA LEU A 70 -11.27 -3.47 -0.10
C LEU A 70 -12.02 -2.22 -0.55
N GLN A 71 -12.90 -2.33 -1.54
CA GLN A 71 -13.74 -1.23 -2.00
C GLN A 71 -14.61 -0.68 -0.85
N THR A 72 -15.22 -1.57 -0.07
CA THR A 72 -16.03 -1.18 1.10
C THR A 72 -15.15 -0.52 2.18
N ALA A 73 -13.97 -1.08 2.45
CA ALA A 73 -13.06 -0.61 3.49
C ALA A 73 -12.40 0.73 3.12
N LEU A 74 -12.01 0.89 1.84
CA LEU A 74 -11.47 2.13 1.28
C LEU A 74 -12.49 3.25 1.24
N ALA A 75 -13.76 2.95 0.95
CA ALA A 75 -14.85 3.93 1.01
C ALA A 75 -15.15 4.39 2.45
N SER A 76 -14.77 3.60 3.45
CA SER A 76 -15.03 3.93 4.85
C SER A 76 -14.17 5.09 5.35
N ARG A 77 -14.75 5.91 6.23
CA ARG A 77 -14.02 6.97 6.94
C ARG A 77 -13.13 6.42 8.06
N ILE A 78 -13.41 5.22 8.56
CA ILE A 78 -12.74 4.60 9.71
C ILE A 78 -12.04 3.30 9.31
N GLY A 79 -11.02 2.91 10.07
CA GLY A 79 -10.35 1.64 9.90
C GLY A 79 -9.12 1.70 9.02
N HIS A 80 -8.40 0.59 9.01
CA HIS A 80 -7.04 0.52 8.49
C HIS A 80 -6.95 0.87 6.99
N PHE A 81 -7.98 0.55 6.20
CA PHE A 81 -8.00 0.87 4.77
C PHE A 81 -8.67 2.20 4.44
N SER A 82 -9.11 3.00 5.42
CA SER A 82 -9.86 4.23 5.16
C SER A 82 -9.17 5.14 4.14
N TRP A 83 -9.95 5.70 3.20
CA TRP A 83 -9.47 6.69 2.22
C TRP A 83 -8.73 7.86 2.89
N ARG A 84 -8.98 8.12 4.18
CA ARG A 84 -8.29 9.16 4.94
C ARG A 84 -6.79 8.96 5.01
N HIS A 85 -6.31 7.72 4.97
CA HIS A 85 -4.88 7.40 4.98
C HIS A 85 -4.27 7.47 3.58
N HIS A 86 -5.08 7.50 2.54
CA HIS A 86 -4.61 7.36 1.17
C HIS A 86 -4.47 8.72 0.48
N HIS A 87 -3.39 8.84 -0.27
CA HIS A 87 -3.11 9.95 -1.18
C HIS A 87 -2.95 9.39 -2.58
N VAL A 88 -3.45 10.12 -3.57
CA VAL A 88 -3.57 9.63 -4.94
C VAL A 88 -2.98 10.61 -5.93
N ALA A 89 -2.42 10.08 -7.00
CA ALA A 89 -2.20 10.80 -8.25
C ALA A 89 -3.36 10.46 -9.19
N VAL A 90 -3.99 11.49 -9.74
CA VAL A 90 -5.18 11.41 -10.58
C VAL A 90 -4.82 11.96 -11.95
N MET A 91 -5.15 11.25 -13.01
CA MET A 91 -5.08 11.78 -14.38
C MET A 91 -6.49 11.91 -14.91
N GLY A 92 -6.87 13.14 -15.25
CA GLY A 92 -8.28 13.48 -15.47
C GLY A 92 -9.05 13.32 -14.16
N ASP A 93 -9.92 12.30 -14.09
CA ASP A 93 -10.71 11.96 -12.90
C ASP A 93 -10.38 10.58 -12.31
N ILE A 94 -9.39 9.88 -12.86
CA ILE A 94 -9.10 8.49 -12.49
C ILE A 94 -7.85 8.42 -11.63
N PRO A 95 -7.93 7.88 -10.39
CA PRO A 95 -6.78 7.57 -9.57
C PRO A 95 -5.90 6.53 -10.25
N VAL A 96 -4.65 6.89 -10.55
CA VAL A 96 -3.69 6.02 -11.24
C VAL A 96 -2.48 5.64 -10.39
N SER A 97 -2.29 6.32 -9.26
CA SER A 97 -1.26 5.99 -8.27
C SER A 97 -1.79 6.26 -6.87
N VAL A 98 -1.36 5.48 -5.89
CA VAL A 98 -1.80 5.60 -4.50
C VAL A 98 -0.65 5.31 -3.53
N ILE A 99 -0.63 6.07 -2.44
CA ILE A 99 0.22 5.85 -1.26
C ILE A 99 -0.67 5.95 -0.02
N GLY A 100 -0.72 4.90 0.79
CA GLY A 100 -1.26 4.92 2.14
C GLY A 100 -0.22 5.43 3.13
N VAL A 101 -0.59 6.40 3.97
CA VAL A 101 0.27 7.03 4.97
C VAL A 101 -0.30 6.79 6.36
N TYR A 102 0.45 6.06 7.18
CA TYR A 102 0.09 5.65 8.53
C TYR A 102 1.05 6.25 9.55
N ASP A 103 0.58 7.27 10.27
CA ASP A 103 1.33 7.87 11.36
C ASP A 103 1.15 7.04 12.65
N GLY A 104 2.23 6.44 13.14
CA GLY A 104 2.21 5.61 14.34
C GLY A 104 1.78 6.35 15.61
N ARG A 105 1.78 7.70 15.62
CA ARG A 105 1.21 8.50 16.71
C ARG A 105 -0.32 8.38 16.79
N LYS A 106 -0.97 8.05 15.66
CA LYS A 106 -2.43 8.00 15.50
C LYS A 106 -2.98 6.57 15.52
N GLY A 107 -2.11 5.56 15.47
CA GLY A 107 -2.42 4.17 15.14
C GLY A 107 -3.16 3.30 16.16
N ARG A 108 -3.89 3.87 17.13
CA ARG A 108 -4.61 3.06 18.15
C ARG A 108 -6.09 2.81 17.84
N PHE A 109 -6.68 3.49 16.86
CA PHE A 109 -8.14 3.47 16.65
C PHE A 109 -8.64 2.68 15.43
N ASP A 110 -7.75 2.06 14.65
CA ASP A 110 -8.14 1.45 13.36
C ASP A 110 -8.36 -0.07 13.42
N ALA A 111 -8.00 -0.73 14.51
CA ALA A 111 -8.15 -2.18 14.67
C ALA A 111 -9.61 -2.61 14.87
N LEU A 112 -10.36 -1.89 15.72
CA LEU A 112 -11.78 -2.20 15.98
C LEU A 112 -12.67 -1.98 14.74
N PRO A 113 -12.56 -0.85 14.00
CA PRO A 113 -13.27 -0.70 12.75
C PRO A 113 -12.93 -1.76 11.70
N LEU A 114 -11.64 -2.12 11.57
CA LEU A 114 -11.21 -3.17 10.64
C LEU A 114 -11.85 -4.51 11.01
N PHE A 115 -11.82 -4.88 12.29
CA PHE A 115 -12.47 -6.08 12.78
C PHE A 115 -13.97 -6.10 12.48
N TYR A 116 -14.68 -5.00 12.77
CA TYR A 116 -16.10 -4.87 12.45
C TYR A 116 -16.37 -5.01 10.94
N GLN A 117 -15.54 -4.40 10.09
CA GLN A 117 -15.63 -4.52 8.63
C GLN A 117 -15.43 -5.96 8.17
N LEU A 118 -14.44 -6.67 8.73
CA LEU A 118 -14.18 -8.08 8.43
C LEU A 118 -15.37 -8.97 8.84
N VAL A 119 -15.88 -8.82 10.06
CA VAL A 119 -17.04 -9.61 10.54
C VAL A 119 -18.27 -9.32 9.70
N ARG A 120 -18.49 -8.06 9.32
CA ARG A 120 -19.64 -7.66 8.50
C ARG A 120 -19.56 -8.21 7.07
N HIS A 121 -18.38 -8.29 6.49
CA HIS A 121 -18.21 -8.72 5.11
C HIS A 121 -18.06 -10.24 4.97
N PHE A 122 -17.20 -10.87 5.79
CA PHE A 122 -16.88 -12.30 5.68
C PHE A 122 -17.57 -13.18 6.74
N GLY A 123 -18.24 -12.57 7.72
CA GLY A 123 -18.82 -13.28 8.86
C GLY A 123 -17.80 -13.64 9.94
N TRP A 124 -18.31 -14.00 11.11
CA TRP A 124 -17.50 -14.30 12.30
C TRP A 124 -16.52 -15.47 12.10
N ARG A 125 -17.00 -16.57 11.51
CA ARG A 125 -16.21 -17.82 11.33
C ARG A 125 -14.98 -17.60 10.46
N HIS A 126 -15.10 -16.79 9.41
CA HIS A 126 -13.98 -16.50 8.53
C HIS A 126 -13.03 -15.46 9.15
N THR A 127 -13.60 -14.47 9.83
CA THR A 127 -12.82 -13.42 10.50
C THR A 127 -11.88 -13.97 11.57
N SER A 128 -12.28 -14.97 12.34
CA SER A 128 -11.37 -15.60 13.32
C SER A 128 -10.14 -16.22 12.65
N GLY A 129 -10.31 -16.90 11.50
CA GLY A 129 -9.20 -17.42 10.70
C GLY A 129 -8.29 -16.31 10.16
N ILE A 130 -8.87 -15.20 9.70
CA ILE A 130 -8.12 -14.00 9.28
C ILE A 130 -7.29 -13.45 10.43
N LEU A 131 -7.87 -13.34 11.64
CA LEU A 131 -7.17 -12.82 12.80
C LEU A 131 -6.01 -13.72 13.23
N LEU A 132 -6.16 -15.04 13.19
CA LEU A 132 -5.08 -15.99 13.48
C LEU A 132 -3.92 -15.83 12.49
N ARG A 133 -4.21 -15.69 11.20
CA ARG A 133 -3.19 -15.45 10.17
C ARG A 133 -2.54 -14.07 10.31
N ALA A 134 -3.33 -13.05 10.64
CA ALA A 134 -2.82 -11.71 10.93
C ALA A 134 -1.90 -11.71 12.15
N LEU A 135 -2.24 -12.45 13.22
CA LEU A 135 -1.39 -12.64 14.40
C LEU A 135 -0.07 -13.33 14.04
N ALA A 136 -0.11 -14.39 13.23
CA ALA A 136 1.10 -15.03 12.73
C ALA A 136 2.00 -14.05 11.93
N MET A 137 1.39 -13.15 11.15
CA MET A 137 2.12 -12.12 10.39
C MET A 137 2.67 -10.98 11.24
N GLN A 138 2.19 -10.73 12.45
CA GLN A 138 2.65 -9.59 13.26
C GLN A 138 4.15 -9.65 13.59
N HIS A 139 4.74 -10.86 13.65
CA HIS A 139 6.18 -11.02 13.84
C HIS A 139 6.98 -10.57 12.61
N ALA A 140 6.50 -10.87 11.40
CA ALA A 140 7.11 -10.44 10.14
C ALA A 140 6.86 -8.94 9.85
N MET A 141 5.65 -8.45 10.14
CA MET A 141 5.20 -7.09 9.83
C MET A 141 4.59 -6.42 11.07
N PRO A 142 5.39 -5.98 12.05
CA PRO A 142 4.89 -5.26 13.20
C PRO A 142 4.47 -3.87 12.79
N ALA A 143 3.43 -3.41 13.47
CA ALA A 143 2.92 -2.06 13.35
C ALA A 143 4.03 -1.00 13.50
N PRO A 144 3.88 0.16 12.83
CA PRO A 144 4.78 1.28 13.05
C PRO A 144 4.75 1.71 14.51
N THR A 145 5.91 2.01 15.06
CA THR A 145 6.00 2.62 16.39
C THR A 145 5.49 4.06 16.35
N ARG A 146 5.25 4.69 17.52
CA ARG A 146 4.85 6.11 17.60
C ARG A 146 5.84 7.11 16.97
N TYR A 147 7.06 6.66 16.68
CA TYR A 147 8.12 7.45 16.04
C TYR A 147 8.28 7.10 14.56
N GLN A 148 7.31 6.38 13.98
CA GLN A 148 7.36 5.90 12.61
C GLN A 148 6.10 6.31 11.84
N THR A 149 6.32 6.77 10.61
CA THR A 149 5.28 6.94 9.60
C THR A 149 5.48 5.84 8.56
N LEU A 150 4.53 4.91 8.48
CA LEU A 150 4.55 3.82 7.52
C LEU A 150 3.88 4.24 6.21
N LEU A 151 4.59 4.05 5.10
CA LEU A 151 4.02 4.07 3.76
C LEU A 151 3.60 2.64 3.40
N ALA A 152 2.31 2.44 3.14
CA ALA A 152 1.72 1.16 2.77
C ALA A 152 0.82 1.30 1.55
N HIS A 153 0.38 0.18 0.98
CA HIS A 153 -0.53 0.15 -0.17
C HIS A 153 -0.02 1.02 -1.34
N CYS A 154 1.29 0.98 -1.57
CA CYS A 154 1.93 1.77 -2.61
C CYS A 154 1.70 1.10 -3.96
N ALA A 155 0.83 1.67 -4.79
CA ALA A 155 0.48 1.09 -6.08
C ALA A 155 0.49 2.14 -7.19
N THR A 156 0.80 1.71 -8.41
CA THR A 156 0.66 2.54 -9.61
C THR A 156 0.14 1.67 -10.75
N HIS A 157 -0.82 2.21 -11.49
CA HIS A 157 -1.48 1.53 -12.60
C HIS A 157 -0.45 1.11 -13.64
N PRO A 158 -0.47 -0.15 -14.15
CA PRO A 158 0.56 -0.71 -15.01
C PRO A 158 0.92 0.13 -16.22
N GLU A 159 -0.08 0.70 -16.90
CA GLU A 159 0.10 1.51 -18.11
C GLU A 159 0.87 2.82 -17.89
N VAL A 160 0.96 3.29 -16.65
CA VAL A 160 1.65 4.55 -16.29
C VAL A 160 2.79 4.33 -15.30
N ARG A 161 3.22 3.07 -15.13
CA ARG A 161 4.44 2.76 -14.38
C ARG A 161 5.65 3.31 -15.14
N GLY A 162 6.71 3.63 -14.39
CA GLY A 162 7.93 4.20 -14.96
C GLY A 162 7.88 5.71 -15.24
N LEU A 163 6.70 6.35 -15.15
CA LEU A 163 6.56 7.81 -15.31
C LEU A 163 6.89 8.61 -14.05
N GLY A 164 7.44 7.98 -13.01
CA GLY A 164 7.81 8.65 -11.77
C GLY A 164 6.65 9.09 -10.87
N LEU A 165 5.41 8.65 -11.12
CA LEU A 165 4.22 9.06 -10.36
C LEU A 165 4.32 8.82 -8.85
N PHE A 166 4.84 7.66 -8.44
CA PHE A 166 5.08 7.37 -7.02
C PHE A 166 6.07 8.37 -6.41
N SER A 167 7.17 8.65 -7.11
CA SER A 167 8.20 9.58 -6.65
C SER A 167 7.66 11.00 -6.54
N ALA A 168 6.87 11.44 -7.52
CA ALA A 168 6.22 12.75 -7.50
C ALA A 168 5.20 12.87 -6.36
N LEU A 169 4.36 11.85 -6.16
CA LEU A 169 3.40 11.82 -5.06
C LEU A 169 4.12 11.84 -3.70
N LEU A 170 5.17 11.03 -3.51
CA LEU A 170 5.98 11.05 -2.29
C LEU A 170 6.63 12.43 -2.04
N ALA A 171 7.19 13.05 -3.06
CA ALA A 171 7.79 14.38 -2.97
C ALA A 171 6.75 15.43 -2.53
N GLN A 172 5.54 15.39 -3.10
CA GLN A 172 4.47 16.29 -2.67
C GLN A 172 4.08 16.04 -1.20
N LEU A 173 3.97 14.77 -0.77
CA LEU A 173 3.65 14.45 0.62
C LEU A 173 4.73 14.95 1.61
N GLN A 174 5.99 14.97 1.18
CA GLN A 174 7.08 15.56 1.94
C GLN A 174 6.97 17.08 2.01
N GLN A 175 6.68 17.74 0.88
CA GLN A 175 6.46 19.19 0.81
C GLN A 175 5.29 19.64 1.68
N GLU A 176 4.18 18.91 1.68
CA GLU A 176 3.00 19.15 2.52
C GLU A 176 3.19 18.73 4.00
N GLN A 177 4.39 18.26 4.37
CA GLN A 177 4.74 17.75 5.70
C GLN A 177 3.82 16.61 6.19
N ARG A 178 3.20 15.86 5.27
CA ARG A 178 2.38 14.67 5.57
C ARG A 178 3.24 13.46 5.89
N VAL A 179 4.45 13.44 5.34
CA VAL A 179 5.47 12.42 5.56
C VAL A 179 6.75 13.10 6.06
N PRO A 180 6.78 13.61 7.30
CA PRO A 180 7.91 14.36 7.82
C PRO A 180 9.07 13.40 8.10
N ALA A 181 10.14 13.46 7.31
CA ALA A 181 11.38 12.74 7.55
C ALA A 181 12.24 13.47 8.60
N ARG A 182 11.77 13.49 9.85
CA ARG A 182 12.44 14.17 10.97
C ARG A 182 13.24 13.17 11.82
N ARG A 183 14.18 13.65 12.62
CA ARG A 183 14.95 12.79 13.55
C ARG A 183 14.06 12.02 14.53
N ASP A 184 12.93 12.61 14.93
CA ASP A 184 11.96 12.02 15.86
C ASP A 184 10.82 11.25 15.18
N GLN A 185 10.80 11.25 13.84
CA GLN A 185 9.76 10.60 13.05
C GLN A 185 10.36 9.98 11.77
N ALA A 186 10.68 8.68 11.85
CA ALA A 186 11.22 7.92 10.74
C ALA A 186 10.12 7.56 9.73
N VAL A 187 10.40 7.73 8.43
CA VAL A 187 9.51 7.27 7.36
C VAL A 187 9.94 5.89 6.94
N ILE A 188 9.05 4.90 7.05
CA ILE A 188 9.34 3.49 6.76
C ILE A 188 8.37 2.94 5.71
N LEU A 189 8.80 1.88 5.04
CA LEU A 189 7.96 1.02 4.21
C LEU A 189 8.44 -0.42 4.36
N ASP A 190 7.53 -1.37 4.13
CA ASP A 190 7.86 -2.78 4.01
C ASP A 190 7.71 -3.18 2.53
N VAL A 191 8.66 -3.96 2.04
CA VAL A 191 8.68 -4.43 0.64
C VAL A 191 9.02 -5.91 0.61
N LEU A 192 8.28 -6.69 -0.17
CA LEU A 192 8.55 -8.11 -0.37
C LEU A 192 9.96 -8.34 -0.90
N ASN A 193 10.60 -9.40 -0.41
CA ASN A 193 11.93 -9.82 -0.84
C ASN A 193 11.99 -10.10 -2.35
N SER A 194 10.90 -10.64 -2.90
CA SER A 194 10.71 -10.91 -4.33
C SER A 194 10.61 -9.65 -5.19
N ASN A 195 10.19 -8.50 -4.62
CA ASN A 195 9.94 -7.28 -5.38
C ASN A 195 11.21 -6.41 -5.55
N VAL A 196 12.15 -6.92 -6.35
CA VAL A 196 13.45 -6.27 -6.64
C VAL A 196 13.27 -4.89 -7.28
N ARG A 197 12.24 -4.71 -8.13
CA ARG A 197 11.96 -3.44 -8.80
C ARG A 197 11.57 -2.34 -7.81
N ALA A 198 10.66 -2.63 -6.87
CA ALA A 198 10.28 -1.67 -5.83
C ALA A 198 11.47 -1.35 -4.90
N GLN A 199 12.26 -2.36 -4.51
CA GLN A 199 13.48 -2.13 -3.72
C GLN A 199 14.46 -1.17 -4.42
N ALA A 200 14.70 -1.36 -5.72
CA ALA A 200 15.56 -0.47 -6.49
C ALA A 200 15.01 0.96 -6.56
N LEU A 201 13.70 1.11 -6.76
CA LEU A 201 13.02 2.42 -6.72
C LEU A 201 13.21 3.10 -5.36
N TYR A 202 12.91 2.41 -4.27
CA TYR A 202 13.02 2.97 -2.92
C TYR A 202 14.45 3.35 -2.57
N ARG A 203 15.45 2.56 -2.98
CA ARG A 203 16.87 2.92 -2.81
C ARG A 203 17.22 4.23 -3.52
N ARG A 204 16.75 4.42 -4.76
CA ARG A 204 16.95 5.68 -5.51
C ARG A 204 16.28 6.87 -4.84
N LEU A 205 15.16 6.64 -4.15
CA LEU A 205 14.44 7.66 -3.38
C LEU A 205 15.04 7.89 -1.98
N GLY A 206 16.19 7.30 -1.67
CA GLY A 206 16.91 7.53 -0.41
C GLY A 206 16.50 6.61 0.74
N PHE A 207 15.70 5.58 0.49
CA PHE A 207 15.43 4.54 1.48
C PHE A 207 16.61 3.58 1.61
N ALA A 208 16.97 3.22 2.83
CA ALA A 208 17.94 2.19 3.15
C ALA A 208 17.24 1.03 3.88
N ILE A 209 17.72 -0.19 3.66
CA ILE A 209 17.27 -1.35 4.45
C ILE A 209 17.74 -1.12 5.89
N THR A 210 16.79 -1.16 6.84
CA THR A 210 17.10 -1.05 8.27
C THR A 210 16.87 -2.35 9.01
N ARG A 211 16.08 -3.25 8.42
CA ARG A 211 15.88 -4.59 8.96
C ARG A 211 15.61 -5.58 7.83
N GLU A 212 16.47 -6.57 7.71
CA GLU A 212 16.15 -7.83 7.06
C GLU A 212 15.52 -8.71 8.14
N ARG A 213 14.31 -9.23 7.90
CA ARG A 213 13.66 -10.09 8.89
C ARG A 213 13.90 -11.56 8.55
N PRO A 214 14.17 -12.40 9.56
CA PRO A 214 14.22 -13.83 9.35
C PRO A 214 12.84 -14.32 8.87
N ASP A 215 12.85 -15.30 7.98
CA ASP A 215 11.67 -15.96 7.40
C ASP A 215 10.94 -16.88 8.43
N GLU A 216 11.23 -16.73 9.73
CA GLU A 216 10.73 -17.63 10.76
C GLU A 216 9.24 -17.41 11.01
N GLY A 217 8.44 -18.44 10.70
CA GLY A 217 7.01 -18.50 11.00
C GLY A 217 6.10 -17.85 9.95
N VAL A 218 6.65 -17.32 8.85
CA VAL A 218 5.88 -16.74 7.76
C VAL A 218 6.32 -17.37 6.42
N PRO A 219 5.39 -17.72 5.51
CA PRO A 219 5.76 -18.23 4.19
C PRO A 219 6.81 -17.36 3.50
N LEU A 220 7.85 -17.97 2.91
CA LEU A 220 8.95 -17.27 2.22
C LEU A 220 8.48 -16.22 1.20
N GLN A 221 7.34 -16.46 0.55
CA GLN A 221 6.72 -15.54 -0.39
C GLN A 221 6.23 -14.22 0.25
N LEU A 222 6.07 -14.18 1.57
CA LEU A 222 5.67 -12.98 2.35
C LEU A 222 6.83 -12.38 3.13
N ALA A 223 8.06 -12.86 2.91
CA ALA A 223 9.23 -12.31 3.54
C ALA A 223 9.44 -10.86 3.07
N VAL A 224 9.53 -9.93 4.03
CA VAL A 224 9.66 -8.49 3.75
C VAL A 224 10.96 -7.91 4.28
N LYS A 225 11.48 -6.91 3.57
CA LYS A 225 12.51 -5.99 4.04
C LYS A 225 11.87 -4.70 4.49
N ARG A 226 12.20 -4.27 5.71
CA ARG A 226 11.85 -2.92 6.16
C ARG A 226 12.90 -1.94 5.66
N MET A 227 12.44 -0.93 4.94
CA MET A 227 13.26 0.17 4.47
C MET A 227 12.86 1.48 5.16
N GLN A 228 13.84 2.31 5.47
CA GLN A 228 13.65 3.61 6.09
C GLN A 228 14.28 4.71 5.24
N LEU A 229 13.55 5.80 5.05
CA LEU A 229 14.06 6.99 4.38
C LEU A 229 15.17 7.62 5.24
N LYS A 230 16.34 7.85 4.64
CA LYS A 230 17.42 8.58 5.31
C LYS A 230 16.94 10.00 5.65
N ALA A 231 17.16 10.43 6.89
CA ALA A 231 16.90 11.82 7.27
C ALA A 231 17.82 12.74 6.45
N ALA A 232 17.29 13.86 5.97
CA ALA A 232 18.10 14.84 5.25
C ALA A 232 19.24 15.35 6.15
N PRO A 233 20.49 15.45 5.65
CA PRO A 233 21.55 16.12 6.39
C PRO A 233 21.20 17.60 6.58
N ARG A 234 21.54 18.19 7.73
CA ARG A 234 21.31 19.62 8.00
C ARG A 234 22.00 20.45 6.92
N SER A 235 21.31 21.40 6.31
CA SER A 235 21.99 22.62 5.87
C SER A 235 22.56 23.26 7.13
N LYS A 236 23.88 23.36 7.24
CA LYS A 236 24.50 24.22 8.25
C LYS A 236 24.04 25.65 7.92
N ALA A 237 23.29 26.24 8.84
CA ALA A 237 23.17 27.69 8.91
C ALA A 237 24.49 28.24 9.47
#